data_AF-A0A7S1AS76-F1
#
_entry.id   AF-A0A7S1AS76-F1
#
_cell.length_a   1.000
_cell.length_b   1.000
_cell.length_c   1.000
_cell.angle_alpha   90.00
_cell.angle_beta   90.00
_cell.angle_gamma   90.00
#
_symmetry.space_group_name_H-M   'P 1'
#
loop_
_entity.id
_entity.type
_entity.pdbx_description
1 polymer ?
#
loop_
_entity_poly.entity_id
_entity_poly.type
_entity_poly.pdbx_seq_one_letter_code
_entity_poly.pdbx_strand_id
1 'polypeptide(L)'
;GSSHFGSSRQVACSCNFDDVLRGLRSLMALMPSVLLLVGFVRTVAAGSCSAMPGDSKVPMWPQDLSAEEAASLRRITLSGFKFFMLNRAFVEGPGPNFTIQGRQTFWPTPNSQFMFWCASSQKWRITTIEHLEKAQRGECPGFVSSRKKGANITDPRLAVGSGKGWKEGKGGALGNGEMGWFNNEYAGVSEIGSLGDKMPDMMSKASGEEDMGGMMDEDVDVDVNKRVASLEL
;
A
#
# COMPACT_ATOMS: atom_id res chain seq x y z
N GLY A 1 23.78 -24.93 23.66
CA GLY A 1 24.57 -24.22 22.63
C GLY A 1 24.08 -22.79 22.59
N SER A 2 24.92 -21.85 23.01
CA SER A 2 24.58 -20.43 23.09
C SER A 2 24.60 -19.81 21.71
N SER A 3 23.45 -19.33 21.23
CA SER A 3 23.34 -18.59 19.98
C SER A 3 23.66 -17.11 20.21
N HIS A 4 24.76 -16.66 19.59
CA HIS A 4 25.13 -15.25 19.48
C HIS A 4 24.10 -14.49 18.64
N PHE A 5 23.47 -13.48 19.23
CA PHE A 5 22.69 -12.48 18.51
C PHE A 5 23.63 -11.47 17.85
N GLY A 6 23.64 -11.44 16.52
CA GLY A 6 24.37 -10.47 15.72
C GLY A 6 23.70 -9.09 15.77
N SER A 7 24.52 -8.06 15.98
CA SER A 7 24.14 -6.65 16.01
C SER A 7 23.77 -6.16 14.61
N SER A 8 22.49 -5.82 14.39
CA SER A 8 22.01 -5.19 13.15
C SER A 8 22.44 -3.72 13.09
N ARG A 9 23.20 -3.36 12.05
CA ARG A 9 23.50 -1.97 11.71
C ARG A 9 22.27 -1.33 11.06
N GLN A 10 21.74 -0.27 11.67
CA GLN A 10 20.67 0.55 11.11
C GLN A 10 21.25 1.49 10.04
N VAL A 11 20.66 1.49 8.84
CA VAL A 11 20.90 2.50 7.80
C VAL A 11 19.81 3.56 7.96
N ALA A 12 20.20 4.77 8.35
CA ALA A 12 19.29 5.89 8.50
C ALA A 12 18.96 6.52 7.13
N CYS A 13 17.68 6.55 6.77
CA CYS A 13 17.19 7.35 5.65
C CYS A 13 17.00 8.80 6.12
N SER A 14 17.88 9.71 5.70
CA SER A 14 17.67 11.16 5.83
C SER A 14 16.70 11.65 4.75
N CYS A 15 15.51 12.08 5.14
CA CYS A 15 14.66 12.92 4.29
C CYS A 15 15.13 14.37 4.43
N ASN A 16 15.72 14.92 3.36
CA ASN A 16 16.18 16.31 3.33
C ASN A 16 14.96 17.25 3.21
N PHE A 17 14.65 17.98 4.27
CA PHE A 17 13.52 18.92 4.36
C PHE A 17 13.78 20.24 3.59
N ASP A 18 15.01 20.45 3.10
CA ASP A 18 15.45 21.70 2.48
C ASP A 18 14.82 22.01 1.10
N ASP A 19 14.26 21.01 0.40
CA ASP A 19 13.66 21.24 -0.93
C ASP A 19 12.25 21.86 -0.88
N VAL A 20 11.49 21.65 0.19
CA VAL A 20 10.13 22.22 0.32
C VAL A 20 10.18 23.72 0.61
N LEU A 21 11.25 24.21 1.24
CA LEU A 21 11.40 25.63 1.58
C LEU A 21 11.90 26.50 0.41
N ARG A 22 12.44 25.91 -0.66
CA ARG A 22 12.90 26.67 -1.84
C ARG A 22 11.75 27.13 -2.75
N GLY A 23 10.60 26.46 -2.73
CA GLY A 23 9.43 26.86 -3.53
C GLY A 23 8.67 28.09 -3.02
N LEU A 24 8.76 28.41 -1.72
CA LEU A 24 7.96 29.48 -1.09
C LEU A 24 8.60 30.87 -1.14
N ARG A 25 9.84 31.01 -1.62
CA ARG A 25 10.52 32.32 -1.70
C ARG A 25 10.20 33.12 -2.96
N SER A 26 9.56 32.52 -3.97
CA SER A 26 9.34 33.20 -5.26
C SER A 26 8.01 33.96 -5.37
N LEU A 27 7.16 33.96 -4.32
CA LEU A 27 5.81 34.55 -4.38
C LEU A 27 5.60 35.81 -3.51
N MET A 28 6.67 36.41 -2.97
CA MET A 28 6.59 37.54 -2.02
C MET A 28 7.08 38.87 -2.59
N ALA A 29 7.11 39.04 -3.93
CA ALA A 29 7.69 40.21 -4.58
C ALA A 29 6.69 41.26 -5.13
N LEU A 30 5.38 41.12 -4.92
CA LEU A 30 4.37 42.02 -5.55
C LEU A 30 3.26 42.53 -4.62
N MET A 31 3.55 42.89 -3.36
CA MET A 31 2.57 43.62 -2.53
C MET A 31 3.25 44.75 -1.73
N PRO A 32 3.09 46.01 -2.14
CA PRO A 32 3.50 47.14 -1.32
C PRO A 32 2.41 47.46 -0.29
N SER A 33 2.85 47.57 0.97
CA SER A 33 2.26 48.45 1.98
C SER A 33 0.85 48.16 2.50
N VAL A 34 0.76 47.19 3.43
CA VAL A 34 -0.18 47.29 4.57
C VAL A 34 0.60 46.96 5.84
N LEU A 35 1.17 48.01 6.44
CA LEU A 35 1.71 48.02 7.79
C LEU A 35 0.58 48.45 8.72
N LEU A 36 0.11 47.56 9.61
CA LEU A 36 -0.12 47.85 11.02
C LEU A 36 -0.71 46.66 11.80
N LEU A 37 -0.04 46.40 12.92
CA LEU A 37 -0.48 45.77 14.16
C LEU A 37 -0.34 44.24 14.34
N VAL A 38 0.86 43.92 14.85
CA VAL A 38 1.15 43.16 16.08
C VAL A 38 0.41 41.83 16.28
N GLY A 39 1.22 40.77 16.28
CA GLY A 39 1.13 39.81 17.38
C GLY A 39 0.69 38.40 17.03
N PHE A 40 1.19 37.79 15.96
CA PHE A 40 1.25 36.33 15.89
C PHE A 40 2.51 35.91 15.13
N VAL A 41 3.63 35.84 15.86
CA VAL A 41 4.75 34.98 15.45
C VAL A 41 4.17 33.57 15.46
N ARG A 42 3.69 33.10 14.30
CA ARG A 42 3.37 31.70 14.11
C ARG A 42 4.69 30.97 14.20
N THR A 43 4.98 30.46 15.38
CA THR A 43 5.93 29.37 15.60
C THR A 43 5.59 28.32 14.56
N VAL A 44 6.37 28.25 13.48
CA VAL A 44 6.48 27.07 12.65
C VAL A 44 7.04 26.03 13.61
N ALA A 45 6.14 25.34 14.31
CA ALA A 45 6.48 24.18 15.09
C ALA A 45 7.21 23.28 14.10
N ALA A 46 8.52 23.12 14.32
CA ALA A 46 9.32 22.11 13.67
C ALA A 46 8.47 20.85 13.72
N GLY A 47 7.98 20.43 12.55
CA GLY A 47 7.17 19.23 12.43
C GLY A 47 8.04 18.12 13.00
N SER A 48 7.76 17.76 14.26
CA SER A 48 8.42 16.66 14.92
C SER A 48 8.18 15.50 13.99
N CYS A 49 9.21 15.08 13.26
CA CYS A 49 9.27 13.75 12.70
C CYS A 49 9.06 12.87 13.92
N SER A 50 7.80 12.49 14.17
CA SER A 50 7.46 11.57 15.22
C SER A 50 8.27 10.35 14.85
N ALA A 51 9.36 10.15 15.59
CA ALA A 51 10.22 9.00 15.44
C ALA A 51 9.26 7.81 15.37
N MET A 52 9.21 7.18 14.18
CA MET A 52 8.36 6.02 13.97
C MET A 52 8.62 5.11 15.17
N PRO A 53 7.57 4.68 15.91
CA PRO A 53 7.74 3.89 17.11
C PRO A 53 8.75 2.76 16.81
N GLY A 54 9.78 2.70 17.65
CA GLY A 54 10.97 1.89 17.43
C GLY A 54 10.62 0.45 17.02
N ASP A 55 11.39 -0.06 16.07
CA ASP A 55 11.43 -1.46 15.66
C ASP A 55 10.06 -2.07 15.34
N SER A 56 9.37 -1.51 14.34
CA SER A 56 8.25 -2.21 13.71
C SER A 56 8.74 -3.58 13.24
N LYS A 57 8.32 -4.65 13.94
CA LYS A 57 8.79 -6.05 13.77
C LYS A 57 8.23 -6.71 12.52
N VAL A 58 8.27 -5.99 11.41
CA VAL A 58 7.98 -6.55 10.10
C VAL A 58 9.04 -7.61 9.84
N PRO A 59 8.66 -8.88 9.63
CA PRO A 59 9.63 -9.87 9.24
C PRO A 59 10.29 -9.40 7.94
N MET A 60 11.62 -9.36 7.94
CA MET A 60 12.37 -9.07 6.73
C MET A 60 12.14 -10.21 5.74
N TRP A 61 11.90 -9.86 4.48
CA TRP A 61 11.91 -10.85 3.42
C TRP A 61 13.32 -11.45 3.30
N PRO A 62 13.44 -12.80 3.30
CA PRO A 62 14.72 -13.48 3.18
C PRO A 62 15.40 -13.06 1.87
N GLN A 63 16.68 -12.71 1.96
CA GLN A 63 17.50 -12.33 0.81
C GLN A 63 18.13 -13.55 0.12
N ASP A 64 18.07 -14.69 0.77
CA ASP A 64 18.63 -15.99 0.39
C ASP A 64 17.58 -16.94 -0.19
N LEU A 65 16.38 -16.45 -0.49
CA LEU A 65 15.33 -17.25 -1.12
C LEU A 65 15.75 -17.61 -2.55
N SER A 66 15.84 -18.90 -2.87
CA SER A 66 16.15 -19.32 -4.24
C SER A 66 15.04 -18.90 -5.21
N ALA A 67 15.37 -18.78 -6.49
CA ALA A 67 14.40 -18.40 -7.52
C ALA A 67 13.23 -19.41 -7.61
N GLU A 68 13.51 -20.70 -7.43
CA GLU A 68 12.50 -21.76 -7.43
C GLU A 68 11.56 -21.65 -6.23
N GLU A 69 12.10 -21.43 -5.03
CA GLU A 69 11.30 -21.20 -3.82
C GLU A 69 10.44 -19.95 -3.96
N ALA A 70 11.03 -18.84 -4.43
CA ALA A 70 10.30 -17.60 -4.70
C ALA A 70 9.17 -17.82 -5.70
N ALA A 71 9.45 -18.51 -6.81
CA ALA A 71 8.46 -18.82 -7.84
C ALA A 71 7.30 -19.67 -7.28
N SER A 72 7.59 -20.56 -6.32
CA SER A 72 6.57 -21.42 -5.69
C SER A 72 5.62 -20.70 -4.73
N LEU A 73 5.94 -19.47 -4.28
CA LEU A 73 5.11 -18.72 -3.35
C LEU A 73 3.73 -18.44 -3.94
N ARG A 74 2.67 -18.68 -3.17
CA ARG A 74 1.30 -18.42 -3.65
C ARG A 74 1.06 -16.93 -3.82
N ARG A 75 0.42 -16.58 -4.93
CA ARG A 75 -0.16 -15.26 -5.19
C ARG A 75 -1.68 -15.37 -5.12
N ILE A 76 -2.30 -14.42 -4.44
CA ILE A 76 -3.75 -14.22 -4.49
C ILE A 76 -4.02 -12.80 -4.98
N THR A 77 -4.96 -12.64 -5.88
CA THR A 77 -5.44 -11.31 -6.27
C THR A 77 -6.79 -11.09 -5.63
N LEU A 78 -6.94 -9.96 -4.93
CA LEU A 78 -8.20 -9.51 -4.38
C LEU A 78 -8.82 -8.47 -5.31
N SER A 79 -10.14 -8.45 -5.42
CA SER A 79 -10.87 -7.40 -6.14
C SER A 79 -12.26 -7.16 -5.57
N GLY A 80 -12.94 -6.10 -6.03
CA GLY A 80 -14.30 -5.73 -5.65
C GLY A 80 -14.45 -5.06 -4.27
N PHE A 81 -13.37 -4.82 -3.54
CA PHE A 81 -13.36 -4.05 -2.29
C PHE A 81 -13.60 -2.56 -2.54
N LYS A 82 -14.30 -1.87 -1.64
CA LYS A 82 -14.43 -0.40 -1.68
C LYS A 82 -13.13 0.29 -1.34
N PHE A 83 -12.35 -0.28 -0.43
CA PHE A 83 -10.97 0.16 -0.21
C PHE A 83 -10.13 -0.23 -1.43
N PHE A 84 -9.99 0.67 -2.40
CA PHE A 84 -9.31 0.38 -3.68
C PHE A 84 -7.90 -0.18 -3.49
N MET A 85 -7.22 0.22 -2.42
CA MET A 85 -5.90 -0.28 -2.02
C MET A 85 -5.90 -1.79 -1.70
N LEU A 86 -7.04 -2.45 -1.58
CA LEU A 86 -7.13 -3.90 -1.40
C LEU A 86 -7.27 -4.65 -2.71
N ASN A 87 -7.64 -3.97 -3.80
CA ASN A 87 -7.88 -4.59 -5.11
C ASN A 87 -6.56 -4.83 -5.85
N ARG A 88 -5.69 -5.67 -5.28
CA ARG A 88 -4.36 -5.98 -5.80
C ARG A 88 -3.91 -7.38 -5.42
N ALA A 89 -2.75 -7.77 -5.93
CA ALA A 89 -2.09 -9.01 -5.59
C ALA A 89 -1.46 -8.96 -4.18
N PHE A 90 -1.55 -10.07 -3.47
CA PHE A 90 -0.82 -10.38 -2.25
C PHE A 90 -0.03 -11.66 -2.47
N VAL A 91 1.20 -11.68 -1.98
CA VAL A 91 2.12 -12.82 -2.07
C VAL A 91 2.27 -13.45 -0.69
N GLU A 92 2.25 -14.78 -0.63
CA GLU A 92 2.52 -15.53 0.58
C GLU A 92 3.91 -15.20 1.13
N GLY A 93 3.98 -14.92 2.43
CA GLY A 93 5.25 -14.66 3.09
C GLY A 93 6.07 -15.95 3.26
N PRO A 94 7.39 -15.92 2.98
CA PRO A 94 8.22 -17.12 2.96
C PRO A 94 8.63 -17.58 4.37
N GLY A 95 8.37 -18.84 4.69
CA GLY A 95 8.88 -19.47 5.90
C GLY A 95 8.14 -19.11 7.21
N PRO A 96 8.70 -19.52 8.37
CA PRO A 96 7.99 -19.51 9.65
C PRO A 96 7.77 -18.11 10.22
N ASN A 97 8.64 -17.14 9.92
CA ASN A 97 8.51 -15.76 10.40
C ASN A 97 7.27 -15.04 9.84
N PHE A 98 6.71 -15.58 8.76
CA PHE A 98 5.50 -15.09 8.09
C PHE A 98 4.26 -15.94 8.43
N THR A 99 4.31 -16.66 9.55
CA THR A 99 3.16 -17.44 10.06
C THR A 99 2.54 -16.73 11.25
N ILE A 100 1.23 -16.49 11.20
CA ILE A 100 0.44 -15.92 12.31
C ILE A 100 -0.65 -16.90 12.67
N GLN A 101 -0.73 -17.25 13.96
CA GLN A 101 -1.75 -18.16 14.50
C GLN A 101 -1.84 -19.49 13.72
N GLY A 102 -0.68 -20.04 13.33
CA GLY A 102 -0.55 -21.34 12.67
C GLY A 102 -0.88 -21.37 11.18
N ARG A 103 -1.03 -20.22 10.52
CA ARG A 103 -1.16 -20.17 9.04
C ARG A 103 -0.26 -19.11 8.42
N GLN A 104 0.06 -19.30 7.15
CA GLN A 104 0.82 -18.35 6.36
C GLN A 104 0.06 -17.04 6.18
N THR A 105 0.81 -15.96 6.07
CA THR A 105 0.32 -14.60 5.85
C THR A 105 0.57 -14.18 4.41
N PHE A 106 -0.18 -13.20 3.92
CA PHE A 106 -0.04 -12.68 2.57
C PHE A 106 0.18 -11.18 2.58
N TRP A 107 1.09 -10.70 1.74
CA TRP A 107 1.64 -9.34 1.78
C TRP A 107 1.59 -8.72 0.38
N PRO A 108 1.06 -7.49 0.23
CA PRO A 108 1.18 -6.72 -1.00
C PRO A 108 2.47 -5.91 -0.99
N THR A 109 3.03 -5.62 -2.16
CA THR A 109 4.15 -4.68 -2.31
C THR A 109 3.60 -3.30 -2.72
N PRO A 110 3.86 -2.19 -1.98
CA PRO A 110 4.58 -2.10 -0.70
C PRO A 110 3.76 -2.55 0.52
N ASN A 111 4.49 -2.99 1.57
CA ASN A 111 3.98 -3.73 2.75
C ASN A 111 3.24 -2.87 3.80
N SER A 112 2.26 -2.04 3.43
CA SER A 112 1.51 -1.25 4.44
C SER A 112 0.40 -2.03 5.17
N GLN A 113 -0.03 -3.15 4.58
CA GLN A 113 -1.13 -3.99 5.03
C GLN A 113 -0.74 -5.45 4.87
N PHE A 114 -1.38 -6.35 5.62
CA PHE A 114 -1.17 -7.78 5.44
C PHE A 114 -2.46 -8.55 5.74
N MET A 115 -2.58 -9.70 5.10
CA MET A 115 -3.68 -10.64 5.33
C MET A 115 -3.18 -11.81 6.17
N PHE A 116 -3.98 -12.18 7.18
CA PHE A 116 -3.65 -13.26 8.09
C PHE A 116 -4.89 -14.06 8.51
N TRP A 117 -4.65 -15.24 9.08
CA TRP A 117 -5.69 -16.05 9.68
C TRP A 117 -5.89 -15.69 11.14
N CYS A 118 -7.13 -15.36 11.50
CA CYS A 118 -7.54 -15.24 12.89
C CYS A 118 -8.08 -16.58 13.38
N ALA A 119 -7.35 -17.27 14.27
CA ALA A 119 -7.73 -18.56 14.82
C ALA A 119 -8.99 -18.47 15.70
N SER A 120 -9.10 -17.45 16.57
CA SER A 120 -10.24 -17.30 17.49
C SER A 120 -11.58 -17.15 16.79
N SER A 121 -11.61 -16.45 15.64
CA SER A 121 -12.83 -16.29 14.82
C SER A 121 -12.89 -17.23 13.61
N GLN A 122 -11.84 -18.02 13.39
CA GLN A 122 -11.64 -18.90 12.24
C GLN A 122 -11.88 -18.19 10.91
N LYS A 123 -11.26 -17.03 10.70
CA LYS A 123 -11.50 -16.17 9.52
C LYS A 123 -10.22 -15.53 9.03
N TRP A 124 -10.12 -15.34 7.72
CA TRP A 124 -9.16 -14.42 7.11
C TRP A 124 -9.52 -12.97 7.45
N ARG A 125 -8.49 -12.18 7.78
CA ARG A 125 -8.59 -10.73 8.05
C ARG A 125 -7.46 -9.98 7.36
N ILE A 126 -7.70 -8.72 7.03
CA ILE A 126 -6.67 -7.78 6.55
C ILE A 126 -6.57 -6.63 7.55
N THR A 127 -5.34 -6.28 7.91
CA THR A 127 -5.03 -5.20 8.85
C THR A 127 -3.78 -4.44 8.40
N THR A 128 -3.49 -3.33 9.08
CA THR A 128 -2.26 -2.53 8.89
C THR A 128 -1.09 -3.13 9.64
N ILE A 129 0.12 -2.78 9.23
CA ILE A 129 1.36 -3.28 9.84
C ILE A 129 1.52 -2.88 11.32
N GLU A 130 0.97 -1.74 11.73
CA GLU A 130 0.91 -1.27 13.12
C GLU A 130 0.20 -2.27 14.06
N HIS A 131 -0.64 -3.14 13.49
CA HIS A 131 -1.41 -4.15 14.20
C HIS A 131 -0.79 -5.55 14.12
N LEU A 132 0.44 -5.68 13.60
CA LEU A 132 1.12 -6.96 13.46
C LEU A 132 1.30 -7.67 14.80
N GLU A 133 1.79 -6.98 15.83
CA GLU A 133 2.00 -7.59 17.15
C GLU A 133 0.68 -8.04 17.79
N LYS A 134 -0.39 -7.25 17.66
CA LYS A 134 -1.75 -7.62 18.12
C LYS A 134 -2.25 -8.88 17.40
N ALA A 135 -2.03 -8.98 16.09
CA ALA A 135 -2.39 -10.15 15.31
C ALA A 135 -1.60 -11.40 15.75
N GLN A 136 -0.29 -11.25 16.02
CA GLN A 136 0.56 -12.32 16.55
C GLN A 136 0.10 -12.81 17.93
N ARG A 137 -0.38 -11.91 18.80
CA ARG A 137 -0.95 -12.25 20.12
C ARG A 137 -2.37 -12.84 20.07
N GLY A 138 -3.00 -12.94 18.90
CA GLY A 138 -4.33 -13.52 18.77
C GLY A 138 -5.51 -12.54 18.91
N GLU A 139 -5.26 -11.23 19.04
CA GLU A 139 -6.30 -10.20 19.20
C GLU A 139 -7.11 -9.95 17.91
N CYS A 140 -6.66 -10.48 16.78
CA CYS A 140 -7.31 -10.44 15.48
C CYS A 140 -7.81 -9.05 15.02
N PRO A 141 -6.99 -7.99 15.05
CA PRO A 141 -7.36 -6.70 14.47
C PRO A 141 -7.65 -6.83 12.97
N GLY A 142 -8.44 -5.91 12.42
CA GLY A 142 -8.64 -5.83 10.98
C GLY A 142 -9.81 -4.95 10.58
N PHE A 143 -9.68 -4.36 9.39
CA PHE A 143 -10.72 -3.56 8.74
C PHE A 143 -11.41 -4.32 7.59
N VAL A 144 -10.92 -5.52 7.26
CA VAL A 144 -11.56 -6.48 6.37
C VAL A 144 -11.57 -7.85 7.01
N SER A 145 -12.66 -8.60 6.80
CA SER A 145 -12.78 -9.98 7.28
C SER A 145 -13.62 -10.82 6.33
N SER A 146 -13.20 -12.05 6.11
CA SER A 146 -14.01 -13.05 5.41
C SER A 146 -15.31 -13.33 6.19
N ARG A 147 -16.43 -13.53 5.48
CA ARG A 147 -17.71 -13.84 6.15
C ARG A 147 -17.74 -15.29 6.63
N LYS A 148 -17.20 -16.22 5.83
CA LYS A 148 -17.25 -17.66 6.11
C LYS A 148 -16.17 -18.09 7.11
N LYS A 149 -16.60 -18.66 8.24
CA LYS A 149 -15.70 -19.32 9.20
C LYS A 149 -15.12 -20.61 8.61
N GLY A 150 -13.86 -20.89 8.91
CA GLY A 150 -13.17 -22.14 8.54
C GLY A 150 -12.79 -22.26 7.06
N ALA A 151 -13.08 -21.25 6.23
CA ALA A 151 -12.77 -21.31 4.80
C ALA A 151 -11.25 -21.18 4.57
N ASN A 152 -10.70 -22.05 3.71
CA ASN A 152 -9.37 -21.86 3.18
C ASN A 152 -9.38 -20.63 2.25
N ILE A 153 -8.25 -19.94 2.07
CA ILE A 153 -8.17 -18.78 1.17
C ILE A 153 -8.50 -19.17 -0.28
N THR A 154 -8.26 -20.43 -0.64
CA THR A 154 -8.56 -21.00 -1.95
C THR A 154 -10.00 -21.49 -2.11
N ASP A 155 -10.85 -21.30 -1.10
CA ASP A 155 -12.25 -21.71 -1.13
C ASP A 155 -13.03 -20.84 -2.13
N PRO A 156 -13.72 -21.42 -3.14
CA PRO A 156 -14.52 -20.66 -4.11
C PRO A 156 -15.59 -19.77 -3.47
N ARG A 157 -16.01 -20.04 -2.22
CA ARG A 157 -16.96 -19.20 -1.48
C ARG A 157 -16.36 -17.87 -1.02
N LEU A 158 -15.04 -17.71 -1.10
CA LEU A 158 -14.35 -16.44 -0.88
C LEU A 158 -14.11 -15.67 -2.18
N ALA A 159 -14.49 -16.24 -3.32
CA ALA A 159 -14.33 -15.60 -4.62
C ALA A 159 -15.29 -14.42 -4.81
N VAL A 160 -14.88 -13.51 -5.69
CA VAL A 160 -15.67 -12.37 -6.18
C VAL A 160 -17.03 -12.85 -6.70
N GLY A 161 -18.11 -12.15 -6.33
CA GLY A 161 -19.46 -12.44 -6.82
C GLY A 161 -20.12 -13.69 -6.22
N SER A 162 -19.47 -14.38 -5.27
CA SER A 162 -20.03 -15.58 -4.63
C SER A 162 -21.25 -15.30 -3.72
N GLY A 163 -21.60 -14.04 -3.47
CA GLY A 163 -22.65 -13.63 -2.53
C GLY A 163 -22.34 -13.95 -1.05
N LYS A 164 -21.25 -14.66 -0.77
CA LYS A 164 -20.81 -15.13 0.56
C LYS A 164 -19.48 -14.51 0.99
N GLY A 165 -19.06 -13.47 0.26
CA GLY A 165 -17.72 -12.89 0.24
C GLY A 165 -17.25 -12.21 1.53
N TRP A 166 -16.80 -10.98 1.42
CA TRP A 166 -16.05 -10.31 2.48
C TRP A 166 -16.90 -9.23 3.15
N LYS A 167 -16.50 -8.85 4.37
CA LYS A 167 -17.04 -7.67 5.06
C LYS A 167 -15.94 -6.64 5.26
N GLU A 168 -16.29 -5.39 5.06
CA GLU A 168 -15.43 -4.22 5.18
C GLU A 168 -15.90 -3.34 6.35
N GLY A 169 -14.96 -2.74 7.08
CA GLY A 169 -15.26 -1.76 8.11
C GLY A 169 -15.81 -0.48 7.50
N LYS A 170 -16.93 0.01 8.03
CA LYS A 170 -17.43 1.38 7.84
C LYS A 170 -16.52 2.28 8.66
N GLY A 171 -15.48 2.84 8.05
CA GLY A 171 -14.55 3.73 8.74
C GLY A 171 -13.11 3.31 8.52
N GLY A 172 -12.56 3.72 7.38
CA GLY A 172 -11.11 3.80 7.27
C GLY A 172 -10.64 4.95 8.14
N ALA A 173 -9.81 4.70 9.16
CA ALA A 173 -8.90 5.65 9.84
C ALA A 173 -9.43 7.05 10.27
N LEU A 174 -10.71 7.38 10.09
CA LEU A 174 -11.24 8.75 10.10
C LEU A 174 -12.48 8.81 11.02
N GLY A 175 -12.23 8.85 12.33
CA GLY A 175 -12.74 9.97 13.12
C GLY A 175 -14.07 9.90 13.86
N ASN A 176 -14.80 8.78 13.98
CA ASN A 176 -16.01 8.77 14.84
C ASN A 176 -16.24 7.52 15.69
N GLY A 177 -15.28 6.58 15.78
CA GLY A 177 -15.27 5.53 16.81
C GLY A 177 -16.28 4.38 16.64
N GLU A 178 -17.29 4.50 15.79
CA GLU A 178 -18.21 3.40 15.49
C GLU A 178 -17.70 2.55 14.32
N MET A 179 -17.06 1.41 14.65
CA MET A 179 -16.71 0.39 13.66
C MET A 179 -17.95 -0.40 13.23
N GLY A 180 -18.71 0.15 12.30
CA GLY A 180 -19.72 -0.64 11.57
C GLY A 180 -19.05 -1.64 10.63
N TRP A 181 -19.70 -2.77 10.34
CA TRP A 181 -19.31 -3.65 9.23
C TRP A 181 -20.37 -3.57 8.14
N PHE A 182 -19.97 -3.61 6.88
CA PHE A 182 -20.88 -3.85 5.77
C PHE A 182 -20.44 -5.06 4.96
N ASN A 183 -21.41 -5.82 4.47
CA ASN A 183 -21.15 -6.93 3.56
C ASN A 183 -20.86 -6.36 2.18
N ASN A 184 -19.79 -6.84 1.55
CA ASN A 184 -19.50 -6.57 0.16
C ASN A 184 -19.51 -7.91 -0.60
N GLU A 185 -20.60 -8.15 -1.30
CA GLU A 185 -20.85 -9.40 -2.03
C GLU A 185 -20.03 -9.50 -3.32
N TYR A 186 -19.52 -8.37 -3.80
CA TYR A 186 -18.65 -8.27 -4.97
C TYR A 186 -17.17 -8.32 -4.58
N ALA A 187 -16.83 -8.16 -3.30
CA ALA A 187 -15.45 -8.28 -2.84
C ALA A 187 -15.03 -9.73 -2.63
N GLY A 188 -13.83 -10.08 -3.10
CA GLY A 188 -13.22 -11.36 -2.78
C GLY A 188 -11.93 -11.67 -3.52
N VAL A 189 -11.58 -12.96 -3.52
CA VAL A 189 -10.45 -13.50 -4.27
C VAL A 189 -10.86 -13.59 -5.74
N SER A 190 -10.19 -12.85 -6.61
CA SER A 190 -10.43 -12.88 -8.05
C SER A 190 -9.53 -13.86 -8.79
N GLU A 191 -8.35 -14.12 -8.24
CA GLU A 191 -7.33 -14.96 -8.88
C GLU A 191 -6.47 -15.64 -7.81
N ILE A 192 -6.01 -16.86 -8.10
CA ILE A 192 -5.05 -17.61 -7.30
C ILE A 192 -4.00 -18.14 -8.28
N GLY A 193 -2.73 -17.99 -7.96
CA GLY A 193 -1.61 -18.51 -8.75
C GLY A 193 -0.34 -18.63 -7.93
N SER A 194 0.79 -18.75 -8.61
CA SER A 194 2.14 -18.72 -8.04
C SER A 194 2.87 -17.44 -8.47
N LEU A 195 3.86 -16.98 -7.70
CA LEU A 195 4.70 -15.85 -8.12
C LEU A 195 5.43 -16.15 -9.44
N GLY A 196 5.82 -17.41 -9.66
CA GLY A 196 6.47 -17.89 -10.89
C GLY A 196 5.65 -17.64 -12.14
N ASP A 197 4.31 -17.76 -12.07
CA ASP A 197 3.40 -17.54 -13.20
C ASP A 197 3.49 -16.12 -13.79
N LYS A 198 4.01 -15.16 -13.02
CA LYS A 198 4.15 -13.74 -13.43
C LYS A 198 5.58 -13.32 -13.71
N MET A 199 6.57 -14.15 -13.40
CA MET A 199 7.97 -13.80 -13.67
C MET A 199 8.25 -13.51 -15.17
N PRO A 200 7.71 -14.28 -16.15
CA PRO A 200 7.92 -13.97 -17.57
C PRO A 200 7.37 -12.59 -17.97
N ASP A 201 6.19 -12.24 -17.47
CA ASP A 201 5.56 -10.93 -17.71
C ASP A 201 6.40 -9.80 -17.11
N MET A 202 6.98 -10.02 -15.93
CA MET A 202 7.81 -9.02 -15.25
C MET A 202 9.19 -8.86 -15.90
N MET A 203 9.79 -9.95 -16.39
CA MET A 203 11.08 -9.93 -17.08
C MET A 203 10.97 -9.24 -18.43
N SER A 204 9.92 -9.54 -19.21
CA SER A 204 9.71 -8.90 -20.51
C SER A 204 9.48 -7.39 -20.38
N LYS A 205 8.78 -6.96 -19.32
CA LYS A 205 8.60 -5.53 -19.02
C LYS A 205 9.90 -4.84 -18.62
N ALA A 206 10.75 -5.50 -17.82
CA ALA A 206 12.03 -4.94 -17.41
C ALA A 206 13.02 -4.77 -18.58
N SER A 207 12.95 -5.63 -19.60
CA SER A 207 13.80 -5.53 -20.80
C SER A 207 13.26 -4.58 -21.89
N GLY A 208 11.99 -4.14 -21.80
CA GLY A 208 11.31 -3.40 -22.86
C GLY A 208 11.33 -1.88 -22.71
N GLU A 209 12.02 -1.32 -21.71
CA GLU A 209 11.91 0.09 -21.33
C GLU A 209 13.14 0.93 -21.77
N GLU A 210 13.84 0.50 -22.82
CA GLU A 210 14.99 1.23 -23.39
C GLU A 210 14.69 2.00 -24.69
N ASP A 211 13.45 2.01 -25.20
CA ASP A 211 13.13 2.67 -26.49
C ASP A 211 12.14 3.84 -26.35
N MET A 212 12.47 4.79 -25.46
CA MET A 212 11.90 6.15 -25.49
C MET A 212 12.92 7.18 -26.02
N GLY A 213 13.93 6.71 -26.74
CA GLY A 213 14.89 7.54 -27.48
C GLY A 213 14.39 7.92 -28.86
N GLY A 214 13.20 8.52 -28.95
CA GLY A 214 12.57 8.79 -30.25
C GLY A 214 11.48 9.85 -30.26
N MET A 215 11.50 10.82 -29.34
CA MET A 215 10.73 12.06 -29.54
C MET A 215 11.68 13.04 -30.22
N MET A 216 11.78 12.91 -31.54
CA MET A 216 12.31 13.98 -32.38
C MET A 216 11.42 15.20 -32.14
N ASP A 217 12.08 16.32 -31.84
CA ASP A 217 11.51 17.65 -31.88
C ASP A 217 10.87 17.87 -33.25
N GLU A 218 9.57 17.63 -33.37
CA GLU A 218 8.79 18.10 -34.51
C GLU A 218 8.38 19.53 -34.18
N ASP A 219 9.17 20.48 -34.69
CA ASP A 219 8.90 21.91 -34.69
C ASP A 219 7.47 22.16 -35.22
N VAL A 220 6.51 22.33 -34.30
CA VAL A 220 5.17 22.79 -34.68
C VAL A 220 5.26 24.29 -34.94
N ASP A 221 5.45 24.65 -36.20
CA ASP A 221 5.19 25.99 -36.73
C ASP A 221 3.73 26.38 -36.46
N VAL A 222 3.52 27.21 -35.45
CA VAL A 222 2.21 27.81 -35.17
C VAL A 222 1.97 28.92 -36.19
N ASP A 223 1.21 28.60 -37.24
CA ASP A 223 0.71 29.58 -38.21
C ASP A 223 -0.38 30.44 -37.55
N VAL A 224 0.04 31.57 -36.98
CA VAL A 224 -0.81 32.62 -36.41
C VAL A 224 -1.41 33.44 -37.56
N ASN A 225 -2.27 32.85 -38.39
CA ASN A 225 -3.12 33.62 -39.30
C ASN A 225 -4.28 32.79 -39.88
N LYS A 226 -5.38 32.63 -39.13
CA LYS A 226 -6.68 32.41 -39.78
C LYS A 226 -7.89 32.79 -38.94
N ARG A 227 -8.54 33.85 -39.44
CA ARG A 227 -9.99 34.13 -39.43
C ARG A 227 -10.58 34.83 -38.22
N VAL A 228 -10.41 36.15 -38.29
CA VAL A 228 -11.52 37.11 -38.24
C VAL A 228 -12.62 36.71 -39.24
N ALA A 229 -13.88 36.89 -38.82
CA ALA A 229 -15.13 37.06 -39.58
C ALA A 229 -16.21 36.00 -39.28
N SER A 230 -17.23 36.43 -38.52
CA SER A 230 -18.65 36.37 -38.91
C SER A 230 -19.53 36.38 -37.65
N LEU A 231 -19.91 37.59 -37.24
CA LEU A 231 -21.02 37.84 -36.31
C LEU A 231 -21.72 39.11 -36.80
N GLU A 232 -22.53 38.95 -37.84
CA GLU A 232 -23.64 39.84 -38.17
C GLU A 232 -24.81 38.98 -38.65
N LEU A 233 -25.80 38.82 -37.76
CA LEU A 233 -27.26 38.96 -37.96
C LEU A 233 -28.01 38.26 -36.82
#